data_AF-A0A7J7JJN4-F1
#
_entry.id   AF-A0A7J7JJN4-F1
#
_cell.length_a   1.000
_cell.length_b   1.000
_cell.length_c   1.000
_cell.angle_alpha   90.00
_cell.angle_beta   90.00
_cell.angle_gamma   90.00
#
_symmetry.space_group_name_H-M   'P 1'
#
loop_
_entity.id
_entity.type
_entity.pdbx_description
1 polymer ?
#
loop_
_entity_poly.entity_id
_entity_poly.type
_entity_poly.pdbx_seq_one_letter_code
_entity_poly.pdbx_strand_id
1 'polypeptide(L)'
;MKAQRHWLSSVTSTSSLAKALAVVAGGDEHTNLSQVMTKLSQVEESIQQITEEQADSDFFTFSELLKDYLSQISAVKEVFGERIKIYKSWKDAEAALTKKREAKVKLELAHKTDKLPQIQAECKEWEEKVEKGEKDFKKISDALKKEVAQFDKKRCKDFKANLVNYLERLLNNEEQLISHWEKFLPEATAIA
;
A
#
# COMPACT_ATOMS: atom_id res chain seq x y z
N MET A 1 -14.54 7.12 -4.55
CA MET A 1 -15.31 8.27 -5.07
C MET A 1 -16.83 8.19 -4.84
N LYS A 2 -17.57 7.14 -5.27
CA LYS A 2 -19.04 7.06 -5.00
C LYS A 2 -19.38 6.93 -3.50
N ALA A 3 -18.67 6.06 -2.77
CA ALA A 3 -18.84 5.93 -1.32
C ALA A 3 -18.56 7.27 -0.60
N GLN A 4 -17.45 7.93 -0.93
CA GLN A 4 -17.09 9.23 -0.35
C GLN A 4 -18.13 10.34 -0.63
N ARG A 5 -18.79 10.33 -1.79
CA ARG A 5 -19.91 11.27 -2.07
C ARG A 5 -21.16 10.95 -1.25
N HIS A 6 -21.47 9.67 -1.07
CA HIS A 6 -22.59 9.25 -0.23
C HIS A 6 -22.36 9.62 1.25
N TRP A 7 -21.13 9.47 1.73
CA TRP A 7 -20.72 9.88 3.08
C TRP A 7 -20.78 11.39 3.29
N LEU A 8 -20.21 12.18 2.37
CA LEU A 8 -20.33 13.63 2.41
C LEU A 8 -21.79 14.08 2.39
N SER A 9 -22.64 13.43 1.59
CA SER A 9 -24.08 13.67 1.59
C SER A 9 -24.70 13.39 2.97
N SER A 10 -24.40 12.24 3.58
CA SER A 10 -24.92 11.87 4.90
C SER A 10 -24.53 12.90 5.98
N VAL A 11 -23.23 13.24 6.07
CA VAL A 11 -22.71 14.26 7.01
C VAL A 11 -23.41 15.61 6.80
N THR A 12 -23.55 16.05 5.54
CA THR A 12 -24.23 17.31 5.25
C THR A 12 -25.71 17.29 5.60
N SER A 13 -26.38 16.14 5.43
CA SER A 13 -27.79 15.96 5.80
C SER A 13 -27.97 16.04 7.32
N THR A 14 -27.20 15.28 8.09
CA THR A 14 -27.20 15.30 9.57
C THR A 14 -26.92 16.72 10.11
N SER A 15 -25.90 17.41 9.56
CA SER A 15 -25.58 18.79 9.95
C SER A 15 -26.71 19.79 9.65
N SER A 16 -27.34 19.65 8.47
CA SER A 16 -28.47 20.51 8.10
C SER A 16 -29.71 20.27 8.96
N LEU A 17 -29.92 19.02 9.37
CA LEU A 17 -31.02 18.59 10.23
C LEU A 17 -30.82 19.13 11.66
N ALA A 18 -29.62 18.96 12.23
CA ALA A 18 -29.28 19.50 13.55
C ALA A 18 -29.54 21.01 13.65
N LYS A 19 -29.11 21.78 12.63
CA LYS A 19 -29.33 23.24 12.56
C LYS A 19 -30.81 23.59 12.43
N ALA A 20 -31.57 22.87 11.61
CA ALA A 20 -32.99 23.10 11.44
C ALA A 20 -33.75 22.83 12.75
N LEU A 21 -33.43 21.75 13.47
CA LEU A 21 -34.02 21.43 14.77
C LEU A 21 -33.71 22.48 15.83
N ALA A 22 -32.48 22.98 15.90
CA ALA A 22 -32.10 24.03 16.83
C ALA A 22 -32.86 25.33 16.57
N VAL A 23 -33.06 25.69 15.29
CA VAL A 23 -33.83 26.89 14.90
C VAL A 23 -35.31 26.74 15.27
N VAL A 24 -35.91 25.58 15.01
CA VAL A 24 -37.33 25.33 15.36
C VAL A 24 -37.51 25.28 16.87
N ALA A 25 -36.60 24.64 17.61
CA ALA A 25 -36.63 24.61 19.06
C ALA A 25 -36.61 26.02 19.69
N GLY A 26 -35.81 26.93 19.14
CA GLY A 26 -35.72 28.31 19.63
C GLY A 26 -36.96 29.17 19.36
N GLY A 27 -37.86 28.74 18.46
CA GLY A 27 -39.08 29.45 18.09
C GLY A 27 -40.37 28.86 18.66
N ASP A 28 -40.30 27.74 19.38
CA ASP A 28 -41.47 26.99 19.85
C ASP A 28 -41.89 27.43 21.28
N GLU A 29 -43.18 27.70 21.47
CA GLU A 29 -43.75 28.09 22.78
C GLU A 29 -43.95 26.88 23.70
N HIS A 30 -44.00 25.66 23.13
CA HIS A 30 -44.11 24.42 23.88
C HIS A 30 -42.76 23.98 24.45
N THR A 31 -42.56 24.21 25.76
CA THR A 31 -41.28 24.00 26.45
C THR A 31 -40.76 22.57 26.34
N ASN A 32 -41.65 21.57 26.36
CA ASN A 32 -41.26 20.16 26.24
C ASN A 32 -40.78 19.81 24.83
N LEU A 33 -41.50 20.27 23.80
CA LEU A 33 -41.15 19.99 22.40
C LEU A 33 -39.82 20.67 22.00
N SER A 34 -39.64 21.92 22.42
CA SER A 34 -38.39 22.67 22.28
C SER A 34 -37.19 21.94 22.93
N GLN A 35 -37.37 21.36 24.13
CA GLN A 35 -36.33 20.58 24.80
C GLN A 35 -35.96 19.32 24.05
N VAL A 36 -36.94 18.55 23.54
CA VAL A 36 -36.66 17.33 22.77
C VAL A 36 -36.01 17.64 21.42
N MET A 37 -36.42 18.70 20.73
CA MET A 37 -35.75 19.14 19.50
C MET A 37 -34.29 19.58 19.75
N THR A 38 -34.03 20.26 20.86
CA THR A 38 -32.65 20.63 21.26
C THR A 38 -31.79 19.39 21.52
N LYS A 39 -32.33 18.39 22.23
CA LYS A 39 -31.63 17.14 22.50
C LYS A 39 -31.41 16.30 21.25
N LEU A 40 -32.37 16.27 20.33
CA LEU A 40 -32.20 15.64 19.02
C LEU A 40 -31.12 16.35 18.19
N SER A 41 -31.07 17.68 18.22
CA SER A 41 -30.00 18.45 17.58
C SER A 41 -28.61 18.06 18.11
N GLN A 42 -28.45 17.90 19.43
CA GLN A 42 -27.20 17.45 20.05
C GLN A 42 -26.81 16.02 19.67
N VAL A 43 -27.78 15.12 19.53
CA VAL A 43 -27.56 13.74 19.06
C VAL A 43 -27.08 13.75 17.62
N GLU A 44 -27.73 14.53 16.74
CA GLU A 44 -27.33 14.69 15.34
C GLU A 44 -25.92 15.31 15.20
N GLU A 45 -25.56 16.31 16.03
CA GLU A 45 -24.19 16.85 16.09
C GLU A 45 -23.16 15.80 16.51
N SER A 46 -23.48 14.98 17.52
CA SER A 46 -22.60 13.90 17.99
C SER A 46 -22.41 12.83 16.91
N ILE A 47 -23.49 12.44 16.23
CA ILE A 47 -23.46 11.50 15.10
C ILE A 47 -22.61 12.07 13.96
N GLN A 48 -22.76 13.36 13.65
CA GLN A 48 -21.95 14.03 12.63
C GLN A 48 -20.46 13.91 12.97
N GLN A 49 -20.08 14.19 14.22
CA GLN A 49 -18.68 14.12 14.66
C GLN A 49 -18.12 12.69 14.54
N ILE A 50 -18.83 11.68 15.07
CA ILE A 50 -18.41 10.27 14.98
C ILE A 50 -18.22 9.85 13.50
N THR A 51 -19.16 10.25 12.65
CA THR A 51 -19.17 9.96 11.22
C THR A 51 -17.98 10.60 10.50
N GLU A 52 -17.63 11.84 10.85
CA GLU A 52 -16.48 12.57 10.30
C GLU A 52 -15.15 11.94 10.75
N GLU A 53 -14.99 11.67 12.04
CA GLU A 53 -13.80 11.02 12.61
C GLU A 53 -13.58 9.61 12.03
N GLN A 54 -14.68 8.86 11.84
CA GLN A 54 -14.63 7.55 11.18
C GLN A 54 -14.12 7.67 9.74
N ALA A 55 -14.65 8.61 8.97
CA ALA A 55 -14.27 8.78 7.57
C ALA A 55 -12.78 9.11 7.42
N ASP A 56 -12.25 9.97 8.28
CA ASP A 56 -10.83 10.34 8.29
C ASP A 56 -9.94 9.16 8.69
N SER A 57 -10.33 8.43 9.75
CA SER A 57 -9.62 7.25 10.23
C SER A 57 -9.57 6.14 9.18
N ASP A 58 -10.68 5.87 8.51
CA ASP A 58 -10.80 4.88 7.45
C ASP A 58 -9.94 5.27 6.25
N PHE A 59 -10.05 6.51 5.80
CA PHE A 59 -9.27 7.02 4.68
C PHE A 59 -7.77 6.92 4.95
N PHE A 60 -7.34 7.31 6.15
CA PHE A 60 -5.93 7.23 6.54
C PHE A 60 -5.45 5.78 6.56
N THR A 61 -6.18 4.89 7.23
CA THR A 61 -5.82 3.47 7.39
C THR A 61 -5.63 2.78 6.05
N PHE A 62 -6.58 2.92 5.12
CA PHE A 62 -6.48 2.30 3.81
C PHE A 62 -5.44 2.97 2.91
N SER A 63 -5.28 4.30 3.01
CA SER A 63 -4.30 5.03 2.20
C SER A 63 -2.88 4.65 2.56
N GLU A 64 -2.56 4.53 3.85
CA GLU A 64 -1.23 4.08 4.30
C GLU A 64 -0.95 2.64 3.85
N LEU A 65 -1.92 1.73 4.00
CA LEU A 65 -1.78 0.35 3.52
C LEU A 65 -1.48 0.28 2.01
N LEU A 66 -2.20 1.07 1.21
CA LEU A 66 -1.99 1.14 -0.23
C LEU A 66 -0.61 1.71 -0.59
N LYS A 67 -0.17 2.79 0.09
CA LYS A 67 1.17 3.37 -0.12
C LYS A 67 2.27 2.36 0.18
N ASP A 68 2.15 1.62 1.28
CA ASP A 68 3.13 0.59 1.66
C ASP A 68 3.21 -0.52 0.61
N TYR A 69 2.08 -0.97 0.07
CA TYR A 69 2.07 -1.96 -1.00
C TYR A 69 2.65 -1.44 -2.30
N LEU A 70 2.37 -0.20 -2.69
CA LEU A 70 2.98 0.44 -3.85
C LEU A 70 4.50 0.55 -3.70
N SER A 71 4.97 0.89 -2.50
CA SER A 71 6.40 0.96 -2.17
C SER A 71 7.07 -0.41 -2.29
N GLN A 72 6.47 -1.46 -1.70
CA GLN A 72 7.01 -2.82 -1.79
C GLN A 72 7.03 -3.35 -3.23
N ILE A 73 5.98 -3.12 -4.02
CA ILE A 73 5.94 -3.49 -5.44
C ILE A 73 7.04 -2.75 -6.22
N SER A 74 7.27 -1.47 -5.91
CA SER A 74 8.31 -0.68 -6.55
C SER A 74 9.70 -1.22 -6.23
N ALA A 75 9.98 -1.59 -4.98
CA ALA A 75 11.23 -2.23 -4.58
C ALA A 75 11.47 -3.55 -5.33
N VAL A 76 10.45 -4.40 -5.45
CA VAL A 76 10.55 -5.65 -6.24
C VAL A 76 10.87 -5.34 -7.71
N LYS A 77 10.21 -4.35 -8.32
CA LYS A 77 10.49 -3.91 -9.70
C LYS A 77 11.92 -3.43 -9.90
N GLU A 78 12.48 -2.69 -8.94
CA GLU A 78 13.87 -2.22 -8.99
C GLU A 78 14.86 -3.39 -8.99
N VAL A 79 14.63 -4.41 -8.14
CA VAL A 79 15.47 -5.62 -8.11
C VAL A 79 15.38 -6.40 -9.44
N PHE A 80 14.20 -6.47 -10.05
CA PHE A 80 14.06 -7.02 -11.41
C PHE A 80 14.87 -6.23 -12.44
N GLY A 81 14.81 -4.90 -12.38
CA GLY A 81 15.59 -4.02 -13.24
C GLY A 81 17.10 -4.26 -13.11
N GLU A 82 17.59 -4.39 -11.87
CA GLU A 82 19.00 -4.66 -11.60
C GLU A 82 19.41 -6.07 -12.07
N ARG A 83 18.54 -7.07 -11.91
CA ARG A 83 18.76 -8.43 -12.43
C ARG A 83 18.94 -8.43 -13.94
N ILE A 84 18.15 -7.64 -14.67
CA ILE A 84 18.28 -7.51 -16.13
C ILE A 84 19.64 -6.91 -16.51
N LYS A 85 20.10 -5.88 -15.79
CA LYS A 85 21.43 -5.27 -16.04
C LYS A 85 22.57 -6.26 -15.80
N ILE A 86 22.54 -6.96 -14.67
CA ILE A 86 23.56 -7.97 -14.32
C ILE A 86 23.56 -9.10 -15.35
N TYR A 87 22.38 -9.61 -15.74
CA TYR A 87 22.27 -10.63 -16.77
C TYR A 87 22.87 -10.19 -18.10
N LYS A 88 22.54 -8.97 -18.54
CA LYS A 88 23.10 -8.40 -19.77
C LYS A 88 24.62 -8.30 -19.69
N SER A 89 25.16 -7.74 -18.60
CA SER A 89 26.61 -7.62 -18.41
C SER A 89 27.31 -8.98 -18.43
N TRP A 90 26.70 -10.01 -17.83
CA TRP A 90 27.22 -11.37 -17.88
C TRP A 90 27.24 -11.93 -19.30
N LYS A 91 26.15 -11.78 -20.06
CA LYS A 91 26.06 -12.26 -21.45
C LYS A 91 26.98 -11.51 -22.41
N ASP A 92 27.19 -10.22 -22.19
CA ASP A 92 28.16 -9.44 -22.95
C ASP A 92 29.60 -9.94 -22.70
N ALA A 93 29.93 -10.29 -21.45
CA ALA A 93 31.23 -10.89 -21.11
C ALA A 93 31.42 -12.29 -21.72
N GLU A 94 30.37 -13.11 -21.74
CA GLU A 94 30.38 -14.45 -22.34
C GLU A 94 30.61 -14.37 -23.86
N ALA A 95 29.96 -13.42 -24.54
CA ALA A 95 30.19 -13.15 -25.96
C ALA A 95 31.62 -12.64 -26.24
N ALA A 96 32.17 -11.78 -25.38
CA ALA A 96 33.54 -11.30 -25.49
C ALA A 96 34.56 -12.44 -25.31
N LEU A 97 34.36 -13.31 -24.32
CA LEU A 97 35.19 -14.50 -24.09
C LEU A 97 35.17 -15.43 -25.31
N THR A 98 33.99 -15.66 -25.89
CA THR A 98 33.83 -16.49 -27.09
C THR A 98 34.69 -15.96 -28.25
N LYS A 99 34.63 -14.66 -28.51
CA LYS A 99 35.47 -14.01 -29.54
C LYS A 99 36.97 -14.12 -29.25
N LYS A 100 37.39 -14.03 -27.98
CA LYS A 100 38.81 -14.18 -27.58
C LYS A 100 39.29 -15.61 -27.78
N ARG A 101 38.47 -16.61 -27.46
CA ARG A 101 38.76 -18.03 -27.72
C ARG A 101 38.88 -18.31 -29.22
N GLU A 102 37.97 -17.80 -30.04
CA GLU A 102 38.08 -17.90 -31.50
C GLU A 102 39.37 -17.25 -32.06
N ALA A 103 39.74 -16.08 -31.53
CA ALA A 103 40.97 -15.40 -31.92
C ALA A 103 42.23 -16.20 -31.52
N LYS A 104 42.21 -16.84 -30.35
CA LYS A 104 43.27 -17.74 -29.90
C LYS A 104 43.43 -18.92 -30.88
N VAL A 105 42.35 -19.61 -31.22
CA VAL A 105 42.38 -20.73 -32.18
C VAL A 105 42.93 -20.28 -33.54
N LYS A 106 42.54 -19.10 -34.03
CA LYS A 106 43.09 -18.55 -35.28
C LYS A 106 44.60 -18.30 -35.22
N LEU A 107 45.13 -17.82 -34.10
CA LEU A 107 46.57 -17.60 -33.93
C LEU A 107 47.35 -18.91 -33.84
N GLU A 108 46.78 -19.93 -33.18
CA GLU A 108 47.34 -21.28 -33.11
C GLU A 108 47.45 -21.91 -34.51
N LEU A 109 46.37 -21.84 -35.31
CA LEU A 109 46.36 -22.32 -36.69
C LEU A 109 47.33 -21.55 -37.61
N ALA A 110 47.59 -20.28 -37.32
CA ALA A 110 48.54 -19.45 -38.06
C ALA A 110 50.00 -19.63 -37.59
N HIS A 111 50.26 -20.51 -36.62
CA HIS A 111 51.58 -20.72 -36.00
C HIS A 111 52.26 -19.44 -35.47
N LYS A 112 51.47 -18.43 -35.06
CA LYS A 112 51.98 -17.15 -34.51
C LYS A 112 52.18 -17.24 -33.00
N THR A 113 53.29 -17.83 -32.58
CA THR A 113 53.58 -18.15 -31.17
C THR A 113 53.91 -16.94 -30.31
N ASP A 114 54.31 -15.82 -30.90
CA ASP A 114 54.65 -14.56 -30.24
C ASP A 114 53.46 -13.92 -29.50
N LYS A 115 52.24 -14.05 -30.05
CA LYS A 115 51.02 -13.45 -29.50
C LYS A 115 50.18 -14.38 -28.62
N LEU A 116 50.52 -15.67 -28.57
CA LEU A 116 49.78 -16.67 -27.79
C LEU A 116 49.72 -16.38 -26.29
N PRO A 117 50.83 -15.98 -25.62
CA PRO A 117 50.78 -15.68 -24.19
C PRO A 117 49.81 -14.55 -23.86
N GLN A 118 49.77 -13.51 -24.71
CA GLN A 118 48.88 -12.36 -24.52
C GLN A 118 47.41 -12.76 -24.67
N ILE A 119 47.03 -13.42 -25.76
CA ILE A 119 45.62 -13.80 -25.97
C ILE A 119 45.15 -14.82 -24.92
N GLN A 120 46.04 -15.65 -24.40
CA GLN A 120 45.74 -16.60 -23.33
C GLN A 120 45.51 -15.90 -21.99
N ALA A 121 46.31 -14.87 -21.66
CA ALA A 121 46.08 -14.02 -20.50
C ALA A 121 44.73 -13.28 -20.60
N GLU A 122 44.42 -12.72 -21.78
CA GLU A 122 43.13 -12.07 -22.03
C GLU A 122 41.95 -13.06 -21.88
N CYS A 123 42.06 -14.29 -22.42
CA CYS A 123 41.03 -15.31 -22.24
C CYS A 123 40.78 -15.59 -20.75
N LYS A 124 41.84 -15.74 -19.96
CA LYS A 124 41.73 -16.00 -18.51
C LYS A 124 41.03 -14.84 -17.78
N GLU A 125 41.38 -13.59 -18.10
CA GLU A 125 40.72 -12.42 -17.51
C GLU A 125 39.21 -12.40 -17.83
N TRP A 126 38.82 -12.73 -19.07
CA TRP A 126 37.42 -12.79 -19.45
C TRP A 126 36.69 -13.99 -18.85
N GLU A 127 37.36 -15.13 -18.63
CA GLU A 127 36.82 -16.27 -17.88
C GLU A 127 36.46 -15.88 -16.45
N GLU A 128 37.36 -15.18 -15.75
CA GLU A 128 37.10 -14.67 -14.40
C GLU A 128 35.91 -13.69 -14.37
N LYS A 129 35.79 -12.82 -15.39
CA LYS A 129 34.63 -11.91 -15.53
C LYS A 129 33.31 -12.66 -15.75
N VAL A 130 33.31 -13.70 -16.58
CA VAL A 130 32.12 -14.53 -16.83
C VAL A 130 31.70 -15.27 -15.56
N GLU A 131 32.66 -15.88 -14.86
CA GLU A 131 32.39 -16.59 -13.60
C GLU A 131 31.83 -15.64 -12.53
N LYS A 132 32.38 -14.43 -12.41
CA LYS A 132 31.85 -13.40 -11.52
C LYS A 132 30.43 -13.00 -11.92
N GLY A 133 30.17 -12.72 -13.20
CA GLY A 133 28.86 -12.35 -13.71
C GLY A 133 27.80 -13.42 -13.43
N GLU A 134 28.14 -14.70 -13.58
CA GLU A 134 27.27 -15.82 -13.25
C GLU A 134 26.94 -15.86 -11.75
N LYS A 135 27.96 -15.71 -10.87
CA LYS A 135 27.77 -15.67 -9.42
C LYS A 135 26.88 -14.51 -9.00
N ASP A 136 27.10 -13.31 -9.53
CA ASP A 136 26.31 -12.12 -9.24
C ASP A 136 24.86 -12.30 -9.72
N PHE A 137 24.65 -12.86 -10.90
CA PHE A 137 23.31 -13.16 -11.43
C PHE A 137 22.56 -14.19 -10.58
N LYS A 138 23.24 -15.23 -10.10
CA LYS A 138 22.66 -16.22 -9.19
C LYS A 138 22.27 -15.57 -7.87
N LYS A 139 23.17 -14.77 -7.28
CA LYS A 139 22.93 -14.06 -6.02
C LYS A 139 21.70 -13.15 -6.09
N ILE A 140 21.58 -12.33 -7.14
CA ILE A 140 20.41 -11.45 -7.29
C ILE A 140 19.12 -12.25 -7.58
N SER A 141 19.22 -13.36 -8.32
CA SER A 141 18.06 -14.24 -8.58
C SER A 141 17.54 -14.90 -7.31
N ASP A 142 18.44 -15.31 -6.41
CA ASP A 142 18.05 -15.92 -5.14
C ASP A 142 17.51 -14.87 -4.15
N ALA A 143 18.08 -13.66 -4.13
CA ALA A 143 17.54 -12.53 -3.38
C ALA A 143 16.12 -12.19 -3.86
N LEU A 144 15.89 -12.12 -5.18
CA LEU A 144 14.58 -11.84 -5.76
C LEU A 144 13.53 -12.89 -5.37
N LYS A 145 13.86 -14.18 -5.44
CA LYS A 145 12.96 -15.26 -5.01
C LYS A 145 12.56 -15.10 -3.54
N LYS A 146 13.53 -14.76 -2.68
CA LYS A 146 13.30 -14.52 -1.26
C LYS A 146 12.38 -13.32 -1.03
N GLU A 147 12.64 -12.20 -1.69
CA GLU A 147 11.82 -10.98 -1.57
C GLU A 147 10.38 -11.21 -2.05
N VAL A 148 10.17 -11.89 -3.19
CA VAL A 148 8.81 -12.21 -3.67
C VAL A 148 8.07 -13.10 -2.67
N ALA A 149 8.73 -14.13 -2.14
CA ALA A 149 8.13 -15.01 -1.14
C ALA A 149 7.81 -14.29 0.18
N GLN A 150 8.64 -13.32 0.58
CA GLN A 150 8.40 -12.50 1.76
C GLN A 150 7.26 -11.49 1.52
N PHE A 151 7.21 -10.86 0.35
CA PHE A 151 6.14 -9.97 -0.07
C PHE A 151 4.78 -10.65 0.01
N ASP A 152 4.63 -11.86 -0.55
CA ASP A 152 3.36 -12.58 -0.52
C ASP A 152 2.89 -12.89 0.92
N LYS A 153 3.82 -13.35 1.77
CA LYS A 153 3.50 -13.65 3.18
C LYS A 153 3.14 -12.39 3.97
N LYS A 154 3.92 -11.32 3.81
CA LYS A 154 3.72 -10.06 4.53
C LYS A 154 2.42 -9.39 4.10
N ARG A 155 2.13 -9.35 2.79
CA ARG A 155 0.90 -8.78 2.24
C ARG A 155 -0.35 -9.38 2.89
N CYS A 156 -0.51 -10.70 2.89
CA CYS A 156 -1.70 -11.32 3.47
C CYS A 156 -1.86 -11.06 4.97
N LYS A 157 -0.74 -11.07 5.71
CA LYS A 157 -0.75 -10.83 7.16
C LYS A 157 -1.12 -9.39 7.48
N ASP A 158 -0.50 -8.43 6.80
CA ASP A 158 -0.71 -7.01 7.03
C ASP A 158 -2.13 -6.59 6.60
N PHE A 159 -2.62 -7.12 5.48
CA PHE A 159 -4.02 -6.88 5.05
C PHE A 159 -5.01 -7.38 6.10
N LYS A 160 -4.82 -8.61 6.57
CA LYS A 160 -5.70 -9.20 7.59
C LYS A 160 -5.67 -8.38 8.89
N ALA A 161 -4.49 -8.00 9.37
CA ALA A 161 -4.35 -7.21 10.60
C ALA A 161 -5.05 -5.84 10.46
N ASN A 162 -4.84 -5.15 9.34
CA ASN A 162 -5.51 -3.87 9.09
C ASN A 162 -7.01 -4.01 8.95
N LEU A 163 -7.50 -5.08 8.30
CA LEU A 163 -8.93 -5.35 8.17
C LEU A 163 -9.58 -5.62 9.54
N VAL A 164 -8.92 -6.39 10.40
CA VAL A 164 -9.40 -6.64 11.77
C VAL A 164 -9.48 -5.32 12.54
N ASN A 165 -8.41 -4.52 12.54
CA ASN A 165 -8.40 -3.22 13.22
C ASN A 165 -9.48 -2.27 12.68
N TYR A 166 -9.72 -2.27 11.36
CA TYR A 166 -10.79 -1.50 10.74
C TYR A 166 -12.17 -1.96 11.23
N LEU A 167 -12.43 -3.27 11.23
CA LEU A 167 -13.72 -3.82 11.69
C LEU A 167 -13.97 -3.58 13.18
N GLU A 168 -12.93 -3.63 14.02
CA GLU A 168 -13.02 -3.30 15.44
C GLU A 168 -13.37 -1.82 15.66
N ARG A 169 -12.74 -0.92 14.90
CA ARG A 169 -13.05 0.52 14.94
C ARG A 169 -14.47 0.81 14.44
N LEU A 170 -14.87 0.17 13.34
CA LEU A 170 -16.22 0.28 12.80
C LEU A 170 -17.25 -0.15 13.84
N LEU A 171 -17.05 -1.32 14.46
CA LEU A 171 -17.95 -1.82 15.50
C LEU A 171 -18.07 -0.85 16.68
N ASN A 172 -16.93 -0.36 17.18
CA ASN A 172 -16.93 0.61 18.28
C ASN A 172 -17.68 1.91 17.93
N ASN A 173 -17.57 2.38 16.68
CA ASN A 173 -18.30 3.58 16.25
C ASN A 173 -19.81 3.32 16.16
N GLU A 174 -20.23 2.17 15.64
CA GLU A 174 -21.64 1.76 15.62
C GLU A 174 -22.21 1.62 17.04
N GLU A 175 -21.45 1.05 17.98
CA GLU A 175 -21.83 0.95 19.40
C GLU A 175 -22.02 2.34 20.04
N GLN A 176 -21.15 3.30 19.73
CA GLN A 176 -21.31 4.68 20.20
C GLN A 176 -22.57 5.33 19.62
N LEU A 177 -22.82 5.14 18.32
CA LEU A 177 -24.01 5.66 17.66
C LEU A 177 -25.29 5.11 18.28
N ILE A 178 -25.35 3.79 18.53
CA ILE A 178 -26.46 3.16 19.27
C ILE A 178 -26.62 3.79 20.65
N SER A 179 -25.52 3.97 21.40
CA SER A 179 -25.57 4.59 22.73
C SER A 179 -26.15 6.01 22.72
N HIS A 180 -25.83 6.81 21.71
CA HIS A 180 -26.40 8.15 21.55
C HIS A 180 -27.92 8.11 21.31
N TRP A 181 -28.40 7.18 20.47
CA TRP A 181 -29.82 7.00 20.22
C TRP A 181 -30.59 6.42 21.42
N GLU A 182 -30.01 5.45 22.13
CA GLU A 182 -30.61 4.86 23.33
C GLU A 182 -30.78 5.88 24.46
N LYS A 183 -29.86 6.84 24.60
CA LYS A 183 -29.99 7.94 25.57
C LYS A 183 -31.10 8.91 25.20
N PHE A 184 -31.37 9.10 23.91
CA PHE A 184 -32.42 10.00 23.42
C PHE A 184 -33.82 9.40 23.49
N LEU A 185 -33.95 8.08 23.24
CA LEU A 185 -35.21 7.34 23.17
C LEU A 185 -36.20 7.64 24.32
N PRO A 186 -35.79 7.57 25.61
CA PRO A 186 -36.68 7.87 26.74
C PRO A 186 -37.30 9.26 26.69
N GLU A 187 -36.54 10.23 26.21
CA GLU A 187 -36.93 11.64 26.15
C GLU A 187 -37.91 11.90 25.01
N ALA A 188 -37.71 11.23 23.86
CA ALA A 188 -38.66 11.24 22.76
C ALA A 188 -40.00 10.59 23.15
N THR A 189 -39.96 9.48 23.90
CA THR A 189 -41.18 8.79 24.35
C THR A 189 -41.93 9.53 25.45
N ALA A 190 -41.31 10.46 26.16
CA ALA A 190 -41.95 11.24 27.22
C ALA A 190 -42.91 12.33 26.70
N ILE A 191 -42.89 12.60 25.39
CA ILE A 191 -43.73 13.61 24.72
C ILE A 191 -44.83 12.96 23.86
N ALA A 192 -44.73 11.66 23.57
CA ALA A 192 -45.75 10.88 22.87
C ALA A 192 -46.91 10.50 23.80
#